data_AF-A0A9E5R7T2-F1
#
_entry.id   AF-A0A9E5R7T2-F1
#
_cell.length_a   1.000
_cell.length_b   1.000
_cell.length_c   1.000
_cell.angle_alpha   90.00
_cell.angle_beta   90.00
_cell.angle_gamma   90.00
#
_symmetry.space_group_name_H-M   'P 1'
#
loop_
_entity.id
_entity.type
_entity.pdbx_description
1 polymer ?
#
loop_
_entity_poly.entity_id
_entity_poly.type
_entity_poly.pdbx_seq_one_letter_code
_entity_poly.pdbx_strand_id
1 'polypeptide(L)'
;MTSTTTMVVVANLATGVICMALMLVVFWQAPRQRTNQLFSLMMLMLVGYTVANILGRFIEELALNGYVVVALSNTLLLYFIVLSFLFAEEFSTLRSRRFRWLGGALMIFVPAILALDLAFDGPFPAESDLGGYTINYQPLGALGIVLSLFYLARTTYRLSRATDPRARALYPATGAALAGVLLLSLRPLSTVMGEPFSTLLVLPYTQPGWPSPG
;
A
#
# COMPACT_ATOMS: atom_id res chain seq x y z
N MET A 1 -2.25 1.21 -24.49
CA MET A 1 -2.68 1.30 -23.07
C MET A 1 -4.05 0.64 -22.92
N THR A 2 -4.19 -0.27 -21.97
CA THR A 2 -5.46 -0.92 -21.64
C THR A 2 -6.36 0.00 -20.81
N SER A 3 -7.67 -0.30 -20.76
CA SER A 3 -8.64 0.41 -19.90
C SER A 3 -8.24 0.33 -18.43
N THR A 4 -7.73 -0.82 -17.97
CA THR A 4 -7.23 -1.07 -16.61
C THR A 4 -6.08 -0.14 -16.25
N THR A 5 -5.06 -0.04 -17.09
CA THR A 5 -3.92 0.87 -16.90
C THR A 5 -4.41 2.32 -16.80
N THR A 6 -5.32 2.73 -17.67
CA THR A 6 -5.85 4.11 -17.66
C THR A 6 -6.57 4.42 -16.36
N MET A 7 -7.45 3.52 -15.88
CA MET A 7 -8.16 3.69 -14.61
C MET A 7 -7.20 3.77 -13.43
N VAL A 8 -6.19 2.89 -13.38
CA VAL A 8 -5.20 2.88 -12.30
C VAL A 8 -4.37 4.15 -12.30
N VAL A 9 -3.93 4.63 -13.47
CA VAL A 9 -3.18 5.88 -13.61
C VAL A 9 -4.02 7.07 -13.13
N VAL A 10 -5.26 7.19 -13.59
CA VAL A 10 -6.17 8.29 -13.18
C VAL A 10 -6.42 8.26 -11.67
N ALA A 11 -6.71 7.09 -11.10
CA ALA A 11 -6.96 6.94 -9.67
C ALA A 11 -5.73 7.32 -8.82
N ASN A 12 -4.53 6.86 -9.21
CA ASN A 12 -3.29 7.18 -8.51
C ASN A 12 -2.91 8.66 -8.68
N LEU A 13 -3.11 9.26 -9.86
CA LEU A 13 -2.87 10.69 -10.08
C LEU A 13 -3.81 11.55 -9.22
N ALA A 14 -5.11 11.24 -9.22
CA ALA A 14 -6.07 11.95 -8.38
C ALA A 14 -5.70 11.85 -6.89
N THR A 15 -5.35 10.64 -6.44
CA THR A 15 -4.89 10.39 -5.06
C THR A 15 -3.64 11.20 -4.74
N GLY A 16 -2.62 11.16 -5.61
CA GLY A 16 -1.37 11.90 -5.44
C GLY A 16 -1.58 13.41 -5.35
N VAL A 17 -2.41 13.98 -6.24
CA VAL A 17 -2.75 15.41 -6.23
C VAL A 17 -3.46 15.80 -4.93
N ILE A 18 -4.46 15.03 -4.50
CA ILE A 18 -5.18 15.28 -3.24
C ILE A 18 -4.21 15.20 -2.05
N CYS A 19 -3.36 14.18 -2.00
CA CYS A 19 -2.39 14.00 -0.91
C CYS A 19 -1.37 15.14 -0.87
N MET A 20 -0.86 15.58 -2.02
CA MET A 20 0.04 16.73 -2.11
C MET A 20 -0.64 18.02 -1.64
N ALA A 21 -1.88 18.27 -2.06
CA ALA A 21 -2.64 19.44 -1.63
C ALA A 21 -2.86 19.43 -0.11
N LEU A 22 -3.31 18.30 0.45
CA LEU A 22 -3.51 18.15 1.90
C LEU A 22 -2.20 18.31 2.67
N MET A 23 -1.11 17.70 2.19
CA MET A 23 0.22 17.83 2.76
C MET A 23 0.64 19.30 2.83
N LEU A 24 0.56 20.03 1.73
CA LEU A 24 0.97 21.44 1.67
C LEU A 24 0.12 22.30 2.60
N VAL A 25 -1.21 22.12 2.60
CA VAL A 25 -2.13 22.88 3.46
C VAL A 25 -1.81 22.64 4.93
N VAL A 26 -1.71 21.38 5.36
CA VAL A 26 -1.50 21.04 6.78
C VAL A 26 -0.09 21.40 7.25
N PHE A 27 0.93 21.16 6.40
CA PHE A 27 2.31 21.52 6.74
C PHE A 27 2.48 23.03 6.85
N TRP A 28 1.90 23.80 5.93
CA TRP A 28 2.02 25.25 5.92
C TRP A 28 1.35 25.92 7.12
N GLN A 29 0.19 25.41 7.57
CA GLN A 29 -0.54 25.98 8.71
C GLN A 29 0.26 25.98 10.01
N ALA A 30 1.01 24.91 10.31
CA ALA A 30 1.81 24.81 11.53
C ALA A 30 3.00 23.85 11.35
N PRO A 31 4.09 24.28 10.67
CA PRO A 31 5.18 23.39 10.26
C PRO A 31 5.99 22.82 11.43
N ARG A 32 5.92 23.44 12.62
CA ARG A 32 6.61 23.00 13.83
C ARG A 32 5.79 22.03 14.68
N GLN A 33 4.51 21.84 14.38
CA GLN A 33 3.66 20.92 15.12
C GLN A 33 3.94 19.47 14.68
N ARG A 34 4.35 18.61 15.60
CA ARG A 34 4.71 17.20 15.32
C ARG A 34 3.60 16.44 14.60
N THR A 35 2.35 16.69 14.98
CA THR A 35 1.16 16.12 14.34
C THR A 35 1.11 16.45 12.84
N ASN A 36 1.34 17.71 12.48
CA ASN A 36 1.32 18.17 11.08
C ASN A 36 2.52 17.63 10.31
N GLN A 37 3.69 17.51 10.96
CA GLN A 37 4.87 16.88 10.37
C GLN A 37 4.63 15.40 10.05
N LEU A 38 4.04 14.64 10.99
CA LEU A 38 3.70 13.22 10.79
C LEU A 38 2.64 13.05 9.69
N PHE A 39 1.60 13.88 9.69
CA PHE A 39 0.60 13.90 8.63
C PHE A 39 1.25 14.14 7.25
N SER A 40 2.14 15.12 7.17
CA SER A 40 2.80 15.49 5.93
C SER A 40 3.71 14.37 5.43
N LEU A 41 4.46 13.74 6.32
CA LEU A 41 5.31 12.59 6.00
C LEU A 41 4.47 11.40 5.52
N MET A 42 3.34 11.14 6.18
CA MET A 42 2.39 10.10 5.77
C MET A 42 1.84 10.36 4.36
N MET A 43 1.38 11.58 4.08
CA MET A 43 0.92 11.96 2.74
C MET A 43 2.04 11.84 1.70
N LEU A 44 3.27 12.23 2.04
CA LEU A 44 4.42 12.10 1.16
C LEU A 44 4.72 10.63 0.80
N MET A 45 4.65 9.72 1.78
CA MET A 45 4.81 8.29 1.50
C MET A 45 3.71 7.77 0.58
N LEU A 46 2.46 8.22 0.76
CA LEU A 46 1.34 7.83 -0.09
C LEU A 46 1.49 8.40 -1.52
N VAL A 47 1.96 9.64 -1.67
CA VAL A 47 2.30 10.22 -2.98
C VAL A 47 3.40 9.39 -3.65
N GLY A 48 4.48 9.09 -2.94
CA GLY A 48 5.56 8.25 -3.45
C GLY A 48 5.04 6.87 -3.89
N TYR A 49 4.16 6.26 -3.08
CA TYR A 49 3.50 5.01 -3.44
C TYR A 49 2.70 5.15 -4.75
N THR A 50 1.88 6.20 -4.91
CA THR A 50 1.09 6.40 -6.13
C THR A 50 1.98 6.56 -7.36
N VAL A 51 3.12 7.26 -7.25
CA VAL A 51 4.09 7.40 -8.33
C VAL A 51 4.73 6.06 -8.66
N ALA A 52 5.21 5.31 -7.66
CA ALA A 52 5.80 3.99 -7.87
C ALA A 52 4.80 3.01 -8.49
N ASN A 53 3.52 3.08 -8.08
CA ASN A 53 2.45 2.24 -8.60
C ASN A 53 2.11 2.60 -10.07
N ILE A 54 2.14 3.88 -10.43
CA ILE A 54 2.03 4.31 -11.84
C ILE A 54 3.20 3.79 -12.66
N LEU A 55 4.45 3.96 -12.17
CA LEU A 55 5.64 3.43 -12.84
C LEU A 55 5.57 1.91 -13.01
N GLY A 56 4.96 1.20 -12.06
CA GLY A 56 4.68 -0.23 -12.12
C GLY A 56 3.85 -0.66 -13.34
N ARG A 57 3.07 0.26 -13.92
CA ARG A 57 2.28 0.02 -15.14
C ARG A 57 3.06 0.21 -16.44
N PHE A 58 4.28 0.74 -16.36
CA PHE A 58 5.11 1.07 -17.51
C PHE A 58 6.51 0.43 -17.39
N ILE A 59 6.65 -0.67 -16.65
CA ILE A 59 7.93 -1.33 -16.40
C ILE A 59 8.58 -1.75 -17.73
N GLU A 60 7.82 -2.38 -18.62
CA GLU A 60 8.30 -2.83 -19.93
C GLU A 60 8.58 -1.67 -20.88
N GLU A 61 7.66 -0.70 -20.98
CA GLU A 61 7.78 0.43 -21.90
C GLU A 61 8.93 1.38 -21.55
N LEU A 62 9.25 1.51 -20.26
CA LEU A 62 10.33 2.35 -19.76
C LEU A 62 11.62 1.56 -19.46
N ALA A 63 11.64 0.25 -19.74
CA ALA A 63 12.76 -0.65 -19.42
C ALA A 63 13.24 -0.54 -17.95
N LEU A 64 12.29 -0.41 -17.03
CA LEU A 64 12.59 -0.29 -15.59
C LEU A 64 12.89 -1.67 -14.99
N ASN A 65 13.68 -1.68 -13.92
CA ASN A 65 13.82 -2.89 -13.11
C ASN A 65 12.54 -3.10 -12.29
N GLY A 66 11.71 -4.07 -12.70
CA GLY A 66 10.45 -4.36 -12.03
C GLY A 66 10.60 -4.72 -10.55
N TYR A 67 11.69 -5.40 -10.17
CA TYR A 67 11.96 -5.73 -8.76
C TYR A 67 12.05 -4.46 -7.92
N VAL A 68 12.83 -3.47 -8.38
CA VAL A 68 13.05 -2.20 -7.67
C VAL A 68 11.75 -1.41 -7.56
N VAL A 69 10.96 -1.35 -8.62
CA VAL A 69 9.69 -0.61 -8.63
C VAL A 69 8.69 -1.22 -7.64
N VAL A 70 8.54 -2.55 -7.64
CA VAL A 70 7.64 -3.27 -6.73
C VAL A 70 8.12 -3.20 -5.28
N ALA A 71 9.43 -3.35 -5.04
CA ALA A 71 10.02 -3.21 -3.71
C ALA A 71 9.82 -1.80 -3.14
N LEU A 72 10.00 -0.77 -3.97
CA LEU A 72 9.78 0.61 -3.59
C LEU A 72 8.30 0.87 -3.27
N SER A 73 7.36 0.44 -4.12
CA SER A 73 5.94 0.63 -3.85
C SER A 73 5.50 -0.05 -2.55
N ASN A 74 5.96 -1.27 -2.30
CA ASN A 74 5.63 -2.00 -1.07
C ASN A 74 6.22 -1.33 0.17
N THR A 75 7.45 -0.82 0.08
CA THR A 75 8.11 -0.10 1.18
C THR A 75 7.38 1.20 1.52
N LEU A 76 7.01 1.99 0.51
CA LEU A 76 6.31 3.26 0.70
C LEU A 76 4.91 3.05 1.28
N LEU A 77 4.20 2.02 0.82
CA LEU A 77 2.90 1.65 1.37
C LEU A 77 3.01 1.22 2.83
N LEU A 78 4.01 0.40 3.17
CA LEU A 78 4.27 0.01 4.56
C LEU A 78 4.58 1.21 5.45
N TYR A 79 5.42 2.13 4.98
CA TYR A 79 5.75 3.34 5.74
C TYR A 79 4.51 4.20 5.96
N PHE A 80 3.68 4.37 4.93
CA PHE A 80 2.38 5.04 5.07
C PHE A 80 1.51 4.39 6.17
N ILE A 81 1.41 3.06 6.19
CA ILE A 81 0.66 2.30 7.20
C ILE A 81 1.20 2.55 8.61
N VAL A 82 2.52 2.43 8.81
CA VAL A 82 3.14 2.63 10.13
C VAL A 82 3.00 4.08 10.59
N LEU A 83 3.18 5.05 9.69
CA LEU A 83 3.00 6.47 10.00
C LEU A 83 1.54 6.81 10.32
N SER A 84 0.57 6.18 9.65
CA SER A 84 -0.85 6.36 9.96
C SER A 84 -1.17 5.97 11.40
N PHE A 85 -0.59 4.86 11.86
CA PHE A 85 -0.72 4.45 13.25
C PHE A 85 -0.07 5.45 14.22
N LEU A 86 1.18 5.88 13.95
CA LEU A 86 1.89 6.83 14.80
C LEU A 86 1.17 8.19 14.87
N PHE A 87 0.66 8.66 13.73
CA PHE A 87 -0.17 9.85 13.65
C PHE A 87 -1.43 9.72 14.50
N ALA A 88 -2.10 8.57 14.45
CA ALA A 88 -3.28 8.35 15.27
C ALA A 88 -2.98 8.21 16.78
N GLU A 89 -1.81 7.67 17.15
CA GLU A 89 -1.36 7.61 18.54
C GLU A 89 -1.17 9.00 19.17
N GLU A 90 -0.92 10.04 18.38
CA GLU A 90 -0.84 11.42 18.90
C GLU A 90 -2.20 11.92 19.42
N PHE A 91 -3.31 11.41 18.88
CA PHE A 91 -4.66 11.80 19.30
C PHE A 91 -5.29 10.79 20.28
N SER A 92 -4.90 9.53 20.20
CA SER A 92 -5.44 8.51 21.08
C SER A 92 -4.80 8.56 22.47
N THR A 93 -5.58 8.29 23.52
CA THR A 93 -5.05 7.96 24.86
C THR A 93 -4.30 6.62 24.87
N LEU A 94 -4.36 5.87 23.77
CA LEU A 94 -3.88 4.51 23.60
C LEU A 94 -2.40 4.46 23.18
N ARG A 95 -1.52 5.19 23.88
CA ARG A 95 -0.07 5.13 23.63
C ARG A 95 0.48 3.76 24.02
N SER A 96 0.96 2.99 23.05
CA SER A 96 1.59 1.68 23.29
C SER A 96 3.03 1.65 22.83
N ARG A 97 3.96 1.73 23.79
CA ARG A 97 5.41 1.67 23.50
C ARG A 97 5.78 0.42 22.70
N ARG A 98 5.18 -0.73 23.02
CA ARG A 98 5.43 -2.01 22.31
C ARG A 98 5.02 -1.93 20.85
N PHE A 99 3.88 -1.31 20.55
CA PHE A 99 3.37 -1.24 19.19
C PHE A 99 4.14 -0.23 18.32
N ARG A 100 4.65 0.86 18.92
CA ARG A 100 5.61 1.73 18.24
C ARG A 100 6.92 1.02 17.92
N TRP A 101 7.45 0.23 18.85
CA TRP A 101 8.65 -0.58 18.59
C TRP A 101 8.40 -1.60 17.47
N LEU A 102 7.24 -2.25 17.45
CA LEU A 102 6.85 -3.15 16.36
C LEU A 102 6.78 -2.40 15.01
N GLY A 103 6.17 -1.21 14.99
CA GLY A 103 6.13 -0.37 13.78
C GLY A 103 7.53 0.03 13.30
N GLY A 104 8.39 0.48 14.21
CA GLY A 104 9.79 0.79 13.90
C GLY A 104 10.57 -0.44 13.43
N ALA A 105 10.36 -1.60 14.04
CA ALA A 105 10.97 -2.85 13.61
C ALA A 105 10.50 -3.24 12.20
N LEU A 106 9.22 -3.08 11.87
CA LEU A 106 8.70 -3.31 10.52
C LEU A 106 9.31 -2.36 9.48
N MET A 107 9.46 -1.08 9.83
CA MET A 107 10.10 -0.09 8.96
C MET A 107 11.58 -0.39 8.68
N ILE A 108 12.24 -1.22 9.47
CA ILE A 108 13.62 -1.65 9.24
C ILE A 108 13.65 -3.03 8.58
N PHE A 109 12.89 -3.97 9.12
CA PHE A 109 12.89 -5.38 8.70
C PHE A 109 12.46 -5.55 7.24
N VAL A 110 11.32 -4.94 6.83
CA VAL A 110 10.78 -5.16 5.49
C VAL A 110 11.69 -4.57 4.41
N PRO A 111 12.20 -3.32 4.52
CA PRO A 111 13.18 -2.82 3.56
C PRO A 111 14.49 -3.60 3.57
N ALA A 112 14.93 -4.11 4.73
CA ALA A 112 16.14 -4.91 4.80
C ALA A 112 16.01 -6.24 4.04
N ILE A 113 14.90 -6.97 4.20
CA ILE A 113 14.70 -8.22 3.44
C ILE A 113 14.50 -7.96 1.94
N LEU A 114 13.94 -6.81 1.57
CA LEU A 114 13.84 -6.38 0.17
C LEU A 114 15.21 -6.04 -0.42
N ALA A 115 16.06 -5.33 0.33
CA ALA A 115 17.40 -4.96 -0.12
C ALA A 115 18.35 -6.16 -0.26
N LEU A 116 18.03 -7.28 0.42
CA LEU A 116 18.80 -8.53 0.38
C LEU A 116 18.21 -9.56 -0.59
N ASP A 117 17.21 -9.20 -1.40
CA ASP A 117 16.51 -10.11 -2.32
C ASP A 117 15.87 -11.35 -1.63
N LEU A 118 15.46 -11.20 -0.37
CA LEU A 118 14.89 -12.27 0.46
C LEU A 118 13.35 -12.22 0.59
N ALA A 119 12.71 -11.23 -0.04
CA ALA A 119 11.27 -10.98 0.13
C ALA A 119 10.41 -11.73 -0.89
N PHE A 120 10.79 -11.71 -2.16
CA PHE A 120 10.02 -12.31 -3.23
C PHE A 120 10.91 -12.66 -4.41
N ASP A 121 10.45 -13.62 -5.20
CA ASP A 121 11.04 -13.93 -6.50
C ASP A 121 10.65 -12.85 -7.52
N GLY A 122 11.47 -12.70 -8.56
CA GLY A 122 11.31 -11.64 -9.57
C GLY A 122 9.85 -11.47 -10.05
N PRO A 123 9.36 -10.22 -10.18
CA PRO A 123 7.98 -9.97 -10.58
C PRO A 123 7.71 -10.48 -12.00
N PHE A 124 6.53 -11.05 -12.21
CA PHE A 124 6.08 -11.56 -13.49
C PHE A 124 4.70 -10.99 -13.85
N PRO A 125 4.37 -10.87 -15.15
CA PRO A 125 3.07 -10.35 -15.59
C PRO A 125 1.92 -11.16 -15.00
N ALA A 126 0.90 -10.48 -14.51
CA ALA A 126 -0.32 -11.12 -14.01
C ALA A 126 -1.27 -11.38 -15.18
N GLU A 127 -1.59 -12.64 -15.46
CA GLU A 127 -2.55 -13.03 -16.51
C GLU A 127 -3.92 -12.36 -16.32
N SER A 128 -4.28 -12.11 -15.07
CA SER A 128 -5.57 -11.57 -14.67
C SER A 128 -5.66 -10.04 -14.69
N ASP A 129 -4.56 -9.30 -14.90
CA ASP A 129 -4.52 -7.83 -14.94
C ASP A 129 -3.51 -7.36 -15.99
N LEU A 130 -4.01 -7.01 -17.17
CA LEU A 130 -3.19 -6.55 -18.29
C LEU A 130 -2.37 -5.31 -17.89
N GLY A 131 -1.04 -5.45 -17.90
CA GLY A 131 -0.08 -4.42 -17.47
C GLY A 131 0.16 -4.39 -15.96
N GLY A 132 -0.35 -5.35 -15.20
CA GLY A 132 -0.06 -5.55 -13.79
C GLY A 132 0.94 -6.67 -13.58
N TYR A 133 1.70 -6.59 -12.49
CA TYR A 133 2.64 -7.63 -12.08
C TYR A 133 2.18 -8.31 -10.80
N THR A 134 2.57 -9.57 -10.66
CA THR A 134 2.44 -10.37 -9.45
C THR A 134 3.82 -10.88 -9.01
N ILE A 135 3.92 -11.35 -7.77
CA ILE A 135 5.16 -11.78 -7.14
C ILE A 135 4.93 -13.09 -6.37
N ASN A 136 5.94 -13.97 -6.36
CA ASN A 136 5.93 -15.13 -5.47
C ASN A 136 6.68 -14.79 -4.20
N TYR A 137 6.02 -14.95 -3.05
CA TYR A 137 6.64 -14.62 -1.77
C TYR A 137 7.59 -15.70 -1.33
N GLN A 138 8.81 -15.30 -0.97
CA GLN A 138 9.72 -16.16 -0.22
C GLN A 138 9.27 -16.23 1.25
N PRO A 139 9.74 -17.22 2.05
CA PRO A 139 9.29 -17.39 3.42
C PRO A 139 9.42 -16.13 4.30
N LEU A 140 10.50 -15.36 4.13
CA LEU A 140 10.69 -14.11 4.87
C LEU A 140 9.77 -12.99 4.39
N GLY A 141 9.49 -12.89 3.09
CA GLY A 141 8.49 -11.95 2.58
C GLY A 141 7.08 -12.29 3.03
N ALA A 142 6.71 -13.58 3.02
CA ALA A 142 5.43 -14.05 3.54
C ALA A 142 5.28 -13.70 5.03
N LEU A 143 6.32 -13.91 5.84
CA LEU A 143 6.35 -13.47 7.24
C LEU A 143 6.17 -11.95 7.36
N GLY A 144 6.88 -11.16 6.54
CA GLY A 144 6.76 -9.70 6.51
C GLY A 144 5.33 -9.24 6.22
N ILE A 145 4.64 -9.90 5.29
CA ILE A 145 3.24 -9.64 4.96
C ILE A 145 2.32 -9.98 6.12
N VAL A 146 2.47 -11.16 6.73
CA VAL A 146 1.66 -11.57 7.89
C VAL A 146 1.82 -10.57 9.02
N LEU A 147 3.04 -10.15 9.31
CA LEU A 147 3.30 -9.13 10.35
C LEU A 147 2.69 -7.77 9.98
N SER A 148 2.76 -7.37 8.70
CA SER A 148 2.16 -6.12 8.21
C SER A 148 0.64 -6.15 8.29
N LEU A 149 0.00 -7.25 7.88
CA LEU A 149 -1.45 -7.47 8.01
C LEU A 149 -1.88 -7.49 9.46
N PHE A 150 -1.15 -8.19 10.34
CA PHE A 150 -1.42 -8.21 11.77
C PHE A 150 -1.34 -6.79 12.37
N TYR A 151 -0.29 -6.05 12.01
CA TYR A 151 -0.09 -4.67 12.44
C TYR A 151 -1.24 -3.77 11.97
N LEU A 152 -1.63 -3.88 10.71
CA LEU A 152 -2.69 -3.08 10.13
C LEU A 152 -4.07 -3.44 10.68
N ALA A 153 -4.37 -4.73 10.86
CA ALA A 153 -5.60 -5.19 11.50
C ALA A 153 -5.70 -4.68 12.94
N ARG A 154 -4.60 -4.76 13.70
CA ARG A 154 -4.56 -4.25 15.08
C ARG A 154 -4.69 -2.73 15.12
N THR A 155 -4.07 -2.02 14.19
CA THR A 155 -4.23 -0.57 14.02
C THR A 155 -5.69 -0.20 13.77
N THR A 156 -6.30 -0.78 12.74
CA THR A 156 -7.71 -0.55 12.39
C THR A 156 -8.65 -0.85 13.56
N TYR A 157 -8.43 -1.95 14.28
CA TYR A 157 -9.20 -2.29 15.47
C TYR A 157 -9.06 -1.26 16.60
N ARG A 158 -7.85 -0.74 16.85
CA ARG A 158 -7.64 0.28 17.88
C ARG A 158 -8.28 1.61 17.49
N LEU A 159 -8.24 1.99 16.21
CA LEU A 159 -8.86 3.22 15.71
C LEU A 159 -10.38 3.16 15.75
N SER A 160 -10.99 2.03 15.38
CA SER A 160 -12.44 1.86 15.46
C SER A 160 -12.97 1.94 16.90
N ARG A 161 -12.13 1.59 17.88
CA ARG A 161 -12.42 1.66 19.31
C ARG A 161 -11.93 2.94 20.00
N ALA A 162 -11.29 3.87 19.29
CA ALA A 162 -10.77 5.09 19.88
C ALA A 162 -11.90 5.99 20.39
N THR A 163 -11.73 6.56 21.59
CA THR A 163 -12.70 7.50 22.19
C THR A 163 -12.66 8.86 21.50
N ASP A 164 -11.47 9.33 21.09
CA ASP A 164 -11.31 10.57 20.35
C ASP A 164 -11.90 10.44 18.92
N PRO A 165 -12.86 11.30 18.54
CA PRO A 165 -13.42 11.34 17.19
C PRO A 165 -12.38 11.51 16.09
N ARG A 166 -11.28 12.23 16.34
CA ARG A 166 -10.21 12.47 15.37
C ARG A 166 -9.46 11.19 15.03
N ALA A 167 -9.09 10.42 16.06
CA ALA A 167 -8.46 9.11 15.88
C ALA A 167 -9.44 8.12 15.22
N ARG A 168 -10.72 8.16 15.61
CA ARG A 168 -11.75 7.31 15.01
C ARG A 168 -11.95 7.63 13.53
N ALA A 169 -11.91 8.89 13.12
CA ALA A 169 -12.09 9.28 11.72
C ALA A 169 -11.07 8.63 10.75
N LEU A 170 -9.95 8.13 11.26
CA LEU A 170 -8.92 7.44 10.47
C LEU A 170 -9.24 5.94 10.23
N TYR A 171 -10.18 5.35 10.97
CA TYR A 171 -10.51 3.91 10.83
C TYR A 171 -10.90 3.49 9.40
N PRO A 172 -11.70 4.26 8.62
CA PRO A 172 -12.12 3.83 7.30
C PRO A 172 -10.92 3.74 6.35
N ALA A 173 -9.98 4.67 6.48
CA ALA A 173 -8.76 4.69 5.67
C ALA A 173 -7.87 3.48 5.99
N THR A 174 -7.63 3.18 7.27
CA THR A 174 -6.82 2.01 7.65
C THR A 174 -7.54 0.69 7.36
N GLY A 175 -8.88 0.67 7.40
CA GLY A 175 -9.69 -0.48 6.99
C GLY A 175 -9.63 -0.73 5.48
N ALA A 176 -9.71 0.32 4.67
CA ALA A 176 -9.52 0.22 3.22
C ALA A 176 -8.10 -0.23 2.86
N ALA A 177 -7.09 0.29 3.55
CA ALA A 177 -5.71 -0.18 3.40
C ALA A 177 -5.58 -1.65 3.77
N LEU A 178 -6.24 -2.11 4.85
CA LEU A 178 -6.24 -3.53 5.24
C LEU A 178 -6.81 -4.42 4.14
N ALA A 179 -7.98 -4.05 3.61
CA ALA A 179 -8.61 -4.77 2.52
C ALA A 179 -7.71 -4.78 1.27
N GLY A 180 -7.12 -3.64 0.91
CA GLY A 180 -6.21 -3.51 -0.22
C GLY A 180 -4.97 -4.38 -0.09
N VAL A 181 -4.27 -4.33 1.04
CA VAL A 181 -3.07 -5.15 1.30
C VAL A 181 -3.43 -6.63 1.35
N LEU A 182 -4.58 -6.99 1.93
CA LEU A 182 -5.06 -8.37 1.95
C LEU A 182 -5.28 -8.89 0.53
N LEU A 183 -6.02 -8.15 -0.30
CA LEU A 183 -6.27 -8.53 -1.69
C LEU A 183 -4.97 -8.65 -2.49
N LEU A 184 -4.04 -7.70 -2.33
CA LEU A 184 -2.73 -7.75 -2.98
C LEU A 184 -1.92 -8.98 -2.53
N SER A 185 -1.94 -9.32 -1.24
CA SER A 185 -1.20 -10.47 -0.70
C SER A 185 -1.78 -11.82 -1.15
N LEU A 186 -3.06 -11.85 -1.50
CA LEU A 186 -3.74 -13.05 -2.01
C LEU A 186 -3.61 -13.18 -3.52
N ARG A 187 -3.16 -12.14 -4.24
CA ARG A 187 -3.02 -12.14 -5.70
C ARG A 187 -2.20 -13.32 -6.24
N PRO A 188 -1.11 -13.79 -5.61
CA PRO A 188 -0.37 -14.95 -6.12
C PRO A 188 -1.20 -16.24 -6.05
N LEU A 189 -2.24 -16.32 -5.22
CA LEU A 189 -3.13 -17.48 -5.21
C LEU A 189 -4.02 -17.52 -6.46
N SER A 190 -4.22 -16.41 -7.16
CA SER A 190 -5.00 -16.39 -8.42
C SER A 190 -4.35 -17.19 -9.55
N THR A 191 -3.04 -17.47 -9.47
CA THR A 191 -2.34 -18.33 -10.44
C THR A 191 -2.46 -19.81 -10.12
N VAL A 192 -2.85 -20.14 -8.88
CA VAL A 192 -2.99 -21.52 -8.39
C VAL A 192 -4.47 -21.94 -8.33
N MET A 193 -5.34 -21.01 -7.96
CA MET A 193 -6.78 -21.24 -7.87
C MET A 193 -7.41 -20.91 -9.22
N GLY A 194 -7.96 -21.93 -9.91
CA GLY A 194 -8.72 -21.72 -11.14
C GLY A 194 -9.97 -20.86 -10.95
N GLU A 195 -10.69 -20.60 -12.05
CA GLU A 195 -11.97 -19.86 -12.02
C GLU A 195 -12.98 -20.55 -11.08
N PRO A 196 -13.79 -19.79 -10.30
CA PRO A 196 -14.00 -18.33 -10.33
C PRO A 196 -13.17 -17.55 -9.29
N PHE A 197 -12.22 -18.18 -8.60
CA PHE A 197 -11.50 -17.55 -7.49
C PHE A 197 -10.41 -16.58 -7.97
N SER A 198 -9.82 -16.85 -9.14
CA SER A 198 -8.91 -15.95 -9.86
C SER A 198 -9.52 -14.57 -10.10
N THR A 199 -10.78 -14.52 -10.55
CA THR A 199 -11.50 -13.27 -10.85
C THR A 199 -11.92 -12.49 -9.61
N LEU A 200 -12.20 -13.16 -8.48
CA LEU A 200 -12.52 -12.48 -7.20
C LEU A 200 -11.31 -11.81 -6.54
N LEU A 201 -10.10 -12.34 -6.78
CA LEU A 201 -8.85 -11.81 -6.23
C LEU A 201 -8.29 -10.64 -7.05
N VAL A 202 -8.92 -10.33 -8.18
CA VAL A 202 -8.59 -9.20 -9.03
C VAL A 202 -9.71 -8.18 -8.88
N LEU A 203 -9.39 -6.99 -8.38
CA LEU A 203 -10.34 -5.89 -8.30
C LEU A 203 -11.06 -5.70 -9.67
N PRO A 204 -12.35 -5.27 -9.70
CA PRO A 204 -13.30 -5.47 -10.81
C PRO A 204 -13.01 -4.75 -12.14
N TYR A 205 -11.77 -4.39 -12.41
CA TYR A 205 -11.32 -3.74 -13.64
C TYR A 205 -11.18 -4.71 -14.83
N THR A 206 -11.27 -6.03 -14.60
CA THR A 206 -10.96 -7.08 -15.57
C THR A 206 -12.16 -7.98 -15.89
N GLN A 207 -13.34 -7.38 -16.11
CA GLN A 207 -14.44 -8.16 -16.66
C GLN A 207 -14.16 -8.53 -18.14
N PRO A 208 -14.21 -9.82 -18.52
CA PRO A 208 -14.10 -10.25 -19.90
C PRO A 208 -15.39 -9.85 -20.63
N GLY A 209 -15.27 -8.91 -21.56
CA GLY A 209 -16.43 -8.37 -22.28
C GLY A 209 -16.19 -7.09 -23.06
N TRP A 210 -15.01 -6.46 -22.92
CA TRP A 210 -14.63 -5.37 -23.81
C TRP A 210 -14.01 -5.92 -25.10
N PRO A 211 -14.58 -5.61 -26.29
CA PRO A 211 -14.04 -6.09 -27.55
C PRO A 211 -12.61 -5.55 -27.73
N SER A 212 -11.68 -6.45 -28.04
CA SER A 212 -10.34 -6.05 -28.47
C SER A 212 -10.49 -5.23 -29.76
N PRO A 213 -9.94 -4.00 -29.85
CA PRO A 213 -9.81 -3.36 -31.14
C PRO A 213 -8.82 -4.20 -31.96
N GLY A 214 -9.31 -4.75 -33.07
CA GLY A 214 -8.50 -5.47 -34.05
C GLY A 214 -7.55 -4.55 -34.80
#